data_AF-A0A0A8WWD4-F1
#
_entry.id   AF-A0A0A8WWD4-F1
#
_cell.length_a   1.000
_cell.length_b   1.000
_cell.length_c   1.000
_cell.angle_alpha   90.00
_cell.angle_beta   90.00
_cell.angle_gamma   90.00
#
_symmetry.space_group_name_H-M   'P 1'
#
loop_
_entity.id
_entity.type
_entity.pdbx_description
1 polymer ?
#
loop_
_entity_poly.entity_id
_entity_poly.type
_entity_poly.pdbx_seq_one_letter_code
_entity_poly.pdbx_strand_id
1 'polypeptide(L)'
;MKKNVIVVVAIAMLSVGAISASAAGSCCTDSKCTDKQVVQQFTQETAALASVLKAKEIELRGLYGYEGIDLRKVNDLEAELKELKGKIKVVAEKYGIPACCLS
;
A
#
# COMPACT_ATOMS: atom_id res chain seq x y z
N MET A 1 -25.14 44.87 -5.18
CA MET A 1 -25.65 43.49 -5.19
C MET A 1 -24.47 42.54 -5.00
N LYS A 2 -24.34 41.92 -3.81
CA LYS A 2 -23.30 40.93 -3.51
C LYS A 2 -23.93 39.55 -3.62
N LYS A 3 -23.50 38.74 -4.58
CA LYS A 3 -23.91 37.33 -4.68
C LYS A 3 -22.71 36.49 -4.25
N ASN A 4 -22.78 36.00 -3.02
CA ASN A 4 -21.85 35.00 -2.49
C ASN A 4 -22.21 33.65 -3.13
N VAL A 5 -21.28 33.09 -3.89
CA VAL A 5 -21.40 31.74 -4.44
C VAL A 5 -20.85 30.78 -3.40
N ILE A 6 -21.74 30.11 -2.66
CA ILE A 6 -21.40 29.01 -1.75
C ILE A 6 -21.38 27.74 -2.61
N VAL A 7 -20.19 27.29 -2.99
CA VAL A 7 -19.99 25.97 -3.62
C VAL A 7 -19.88 24.95 -2.50
N VAL A 8 -21.00 24.28 -2.18
CA VAL A 8 -20.99 23.09 -1.33
C VAL A 8 -20.50 21.91 -2.18
N VAL A 9 -19.20 21.64 -2.14
CA VAL A 9 -18.66 20.37 -2.64
C VAL A 9 -18.97 19.31 -1.61
N ALA A 10 -20.08 18.59 -1.83
CA ALA A 10 -20.35 17.34 -1.15
C ALA A 10 -19.29 16.32 -1.62
N ILE A 11 -18.22 16.15 -0.85
CA ILE A 11 -17.29 15.04 -1.01
C ILE A 11 -18.06 13.80 -0.56
N ALA A 12 -18.67 13.12 -1.54
CA ALA A 12 -19.19 11.79 -1.34
C ALA A 12 -18.03 10.91 -0.85
N MET A 13 -18.17 10.44 0.39
CA MET A 13 -17.37 9.33 0.92
C MET A 13 -17.57 8.13 0.00
N LEU A 14 -16.66 7.97 -0.97
CA LEU A 14 -16.49 6.71 -1.67
C LEU A 14 -15.82 5.75 -0.67
N SER A 15 -16.69 5.05 0.06
CA SER A 15 -16.40 3.78 0.69
C SER A 15 -15.82 2.85 -0.37
N VAL A 16 -14.48 2.76 -0.40
CA VAL A 16 -13.74 1.74 -1.14
C VAL A 16 -13.93 0.42 -0.40
N GLY A 17 -15.13 -0.14 -0.52
CA GLY A 17 -15.45 -1.51 -0.18
C GLY A 17 -15.00 -2.41 -1.32
N ALA A 18 -14.10 -3.32 -1.00
CA ALA A 18 -13.38 -4.22 -1.89
C ALA A 18 -14.20 -4.86 -3.02
N ILE A 19 -13.70 -4.77 -4.24
CA ILE A 19 -13.92 -5.78 -5.27
C ILE A 19 -12.54 -6.21 -5.75
N SER A 20 -11.97 -7.19 -5.05
CA SER A 20 -10.78 -7.89 -5.51
C SER A 20 -11.17 -8.74 -6.71
N ALA A 21 -10.72 -8.35 -7.91
CA ALA A 21 -10.76 -9.20 -9.08
C ALA A 21 -9.78 -10.37 -8.86
N SER A 22 -10.32 -11.53 -8.51
CA SER A 22 -9.57 -12.77 -8.32
C SER A 22 -9.16 -13.36 -9.68
N ALA A 23 -7.97 -12.98 -10.13
CA ALA A 23 -7.25 -13.74 -11.16
C ALA A 23 -6.74 -15.06 -10.56
N ALA A 24 -6.88 -16.14 -11.31
CA ALA A 24 -6.70 -17.53 -10.92
C ALA A 24 -5.33 -17.87 -10.27
N GLY A 25 -5.36 -18.65 -9.18
CA GLY A 25 -4.17 -19.32 -8.60
C GLY A 25 -4.07 -19.29 -7.06
N SER A 26 -4.87 -20.12 -6.38
CA SER A 26 -4.80 -20.69 -5.00
C SER A 26 -4.13 -20.00 -3.80
N CYS A 27 -3.74 -18.73 -3.85
CA CYS A 27 -3.13 -18.08 -2.67
C CYS A 27 -4.15 -17.35 -1.78
N CYS A 28 -5.23 -16.86 -2.36
CA CYS A 28 -6.33 -16.22 -1.61
C CYS A 28 -7.23 -17.23 -0.88
N THR A 29 -7.05 -18.54 -1.09
CA THR A 29 -7.77 -19.61 -0.39
C THR A 29 -7.06 -20.06 0.89
N ASP A 30 -5.86 -19.54 1.17
CA ASP A 30 -5.15 -19.86 2.40
C ASP A 30 -5.87 -19.22 3.59
N SER A 31 -6.24 -20.06 4.58
CA SER A 31 -7.17 -19.71 5.65
C SER A 31 -6.82 -18.42 6.41
N LYS A 32 -5.52 -18.09 6.48
CA LYS A 32 -4.98 -16.90 7.16
C LYS A 32 -5.07 -15.61 6.36
N CYS A 33 -5.16 -15.68 5.04
CA CYS A 33 -5.41 -14.50 4.19
C CYS A 33 -6.86 -14.02 4.29
N THR A 34 -7.78 -14.90 4.66
CA THR A 34 -9.19 -14.61 4.87
C THR A 34 -9.57 -14.46 6.34
N ASP A 35 -8.66 -14.75 7.26
CA ASP A 35 -8.86 -14.60 8.70
C ASP A 35 -8.88 -13.10 9.04
N LYS A 36 -10.10 -12.56 9.13
CA LYS A 36 -10.35 -11.13 9.33
C LYS A 36 -9.64 -10.57 10.55
N GLN A 37 -9.53 -11.33 11.64
CA GLN A 37 -8.88 -10.85 12.86
C GLN A 37 -7.37 -10.75 12.68
N VAL A 38 -6.76 -11.80 12.09
CA VAL A 38 -5.33 -11.84 11.80
C VAL A 38 -4.94 -10.74 10.82
N VAL A 39 -5.70 -10.56 9.75
CA VAL A 39 -5.47 -9.52 8.73
C VAL A 39 -5.62 -8.12 9.34
N GLN A 40 -6.61 -7.89 10.22
CA GLN A 40 -6.76 -6.60 10.89
C GLN A 40 -5.58 -6.26 11.80
N GLN A 41 -5.10 -7.23 12.59
CA GLN A 41 -3.95 -7.04 13.47
C GLN A 41 -2.67 -6.77 12.67
N PHE A 42 -2.43 -7.58 11.62
CA PHE A 42 -1.35 -7.34 10.68
C PHE A 42 -1.42 -5.93 10.09
N THR A 43 -2.59 -5.53 9.58
CA THR A 43 -2.79 -4.21 8.95
C THR A 43 -2.51 -3.07 9.93
N GLN A 44 -2.96 -3.19 11.18
CA GLN A 44 -2.68 -2.19 12.21
C GLN A 44 -1.18 -2.10 12.54
N GLU A 45 -0.51 -3.24 12.71
CA GLU A 45 0.93 -3.27 13.04
C GLU A 45 1.79 -2.76 11.89
N THR A 46 1.40 -3.01 10.64
CA THR A 46 2.14 -2.54 9.46
C THR A 46 1.70 -1.18 8.93
N ALA A 47 0.69 -0.53 9.50
CA ALA A 47 0.09 0.69 8.94
C ALA A 47 1.14 1.81 8.69
N ALA A 48 2.02 2.03 9.66
CA ALA A 48 3.10 3.02 9.53
C ALA A 48 4.11 2.63 8.44
N LEU A 49 4.54 1.35 8.41
CA LEU A 49 5.48 0.84 7.41
C LEU A 49 4.89 0.91 5.99
N ALA A 50 3.62 0.54 5.83
CA ALA A 50 2.91 0.61 4.56
C ALA A 50 2.74 2.06 4.06
N SER A 51 2.49 2.99 4.98
CA SER A 51 2.43 4.42 4.64
C SER A 51 3.77 4.95 4.12
N VAL A 52 4.87 4.63 4.82
CA VAL A 52 6.22 5.03 4.40
C VAL A 52 6.59 4.36 3.08
N LEU A 53 6.29 3.07 2.92
CA LEU A 53 6.52 2.32 1.68
C LEU A 53 5.83 3.02 0.50
N LYS A 54 4.54 3.34 0.64
CA LYS A 54 3.76 4.00 -0.40
C LYS A 54 4.32 5.38 -0.77
N ALA A 55 4.74 6.17 0.22
CA ALA A 55 5.37 7.47 -0.03
C ALA A 55 6.66 7.32 -0.85
N LYS A 56 7.49 6.32 -0.51
CA LYS A 56 8.75 6.03 -1.20
C LYS A 56 8.55 5.46 -2.61
N GLU A 57 7.52 4.66 -2.83
CA GLU A 57 7.15 4.18 -4.18
C GLU A 57 6.69 5.33 -5.08
N ILE A 58 6.00 6.34 -4.52
CA ILE A 58 5.63 7.57 -5.25
C ILE A 58 6.88 8.38 -5.58
N GLU A 59 7.81 8.54 -4.63
CA GLU A 59 9.08 9.23 -4.84
C GLU A 59 9.89 8.57 -5.97
N LEU A 60 10.02 7.24 -5.93
CA LEU A 60 10.72 6.47 -6.96
C LEU A 60 10.06 6.63 -8.33
N ARG A 61 8.72 6.55 -8.41
CA ARG A 61 7.97 6.80 -9.65
C ARG A 61 8.21 8.21 -10.18
N GLY A 62 8.32 9.19 -9.28
CA GLY A 62 8.66 10.57 -9.62
C GLY A 62 10.01 10.67 -10.32
N LEU A 63 11.05 9.98 -9.83
CA LEU A 63 12.38 9.99 -10.44
C LEU A 63 12.42 9.45 -11.87
N TYR A 64 11.59 8.44 -12.17
CA TYR A 64 11.46 7.90 -13.53
C TYR A 64 10.73 8.85 -14.51
N GLY A 65 10.07 9.90 -14.01
CA GLY A 65 9.34 10.88 -14.82
C GLY A 65 10.12 12.14 -15.21
N TYR A 66 11.35 12.33 -14.71
CA TYR A 66 12.18 13.51 -15.01
C TYR A 66 13.18 13.26 -16.16
N GLU A 67 13.49 14.29 -16.94
CA GLU A 67 14.59 14.27 -17.90
C GLU A 67 15.93 14.27 -17.15
N GLY A 68 16.58 13.09 -17.11
CA GLY A 68 17.82 12.87 -16.36
C GLY A 68 17.57 12.08 -15.08
N ILE A 69 17.61 10.75 -15.19
CA ILE A 69 17.42 9.85 -14.04
C ILE A 69 18.66 9.91 -13.15
N ASP A 70 18.49 10.34 -11.89
CA ASP A 70 19.50 10.19 -10.85
C ASP A 70 19.53 8.73 -10.38
N LEU A 71 20.35 7.92 -11.06
CA LEU A 71 20.47 6.48 -10.78
C LEU A 71 20.92 6.19 -9.34
N ARG A 72 21.66 7.11 -8.70
CA ARG A 72 22.07 6.93 -7.31
C ARG A 72 20.86 7.01 -6.39
N LYS A 73 20.03 8.03 -6.56
CA LYS A 73 18.77 8.17 -5.79
C LYS A 73 17.80 7.03 -6.05
N VAL A 74 17.72 6.54 -7.28
CA VAL A 74 16.93 5.35 -7.62
C VAL A 74 17.40 4.14 -6.82
N ASN A 75 18.70 3.84 -6.85
CA ASN A 75 19.27 2.70 -6.11
C ASN A 75 19.06 2.82 -4.60
N ASP A 76 19.25 4.03 -4.04
CA ASP A 76 19.04 4.28 -2.62
C ASP A 76 17.56 4.04 -2.23
N LEU A 77 16.60 4.55 -3.02
CA LEU A 77 15.18 4.31 -2.81
C LEU A 77 14.78 2.84 -2.96
N GLU A 78 15.32 2.13 -3.95
CA GLU A 78 15.05 0.69 -4.12
C GLU A 78 15.55 -0.13 -2.94
N ALA A 79 16.70 0.23 -2.35
CA ALA A 79 17.20 -0.38 -1.13
C ALA A 79 16.27 -0.12 0.07
N GLU A 80 15.83 1.13 0.26
CA GLU A 80 14.86 1.49 1.31
C GLU A 80 13.53 0.75 1.15
N LEU A 81 13.01 0.66 -0.08
CA LEU A 81 11.78 -0.08 -0.40
C LEU A 81 11.94 -1.58 -0.09
N LYS A 82 13.08 -2.17 -0.42
CA LYS A 82 13.37 -3.57 -0.11
C LYS A 82 13.41 -3.82 1.40
N GLU A 83 14.01 -2.92 2.16
CA GLU A 83 14.05 -3.00 3.62
C GLU A 83 12.63 -2.90 4.22
N LEU A 84 11.82 -1.93 3.76
CA LEU A 84 10.44 -1.76 4.22
C LEU A 84 9.58 -2.99 3.91
N LYS A 85 9.68 -3.54 2.69
CA LYS A 85 9.00 -4.80 2.31
C LYS A 85 9.48 -5.97 3.18
N GLY A 86 10.77 -6.01 3.51
CA GLY A 86 11.33 -6.99 4.45
C GLY A 86 10.70 -6.90 5.84
N LYS A 87 10.59 -5.69 6.40
CA LYS A 87 9.95 -5.47 7.72
C LYS A 87 8.48 -5.89 7.71
N ILE A 88 7.73 -5.53 6.67
CA ILE A 88 6.33 -5.95 6.51
C ILE A 88 6.22 -7.48 6.40
N LYS A 89 7.13 -8.13 5.67
CA LYS A 89 7.18 -9.59 5.55
C LYS A 89 7.43 -10.28 6.90
N VAL A 90 8.34 -9.75 7.72
CA VAL A 90 8.59 -10.29 9.07
C VAL A 90 7.32 -10.22 9.94
N VAL A 91 6.55 -9.12 9.85
CA VAL A 91 5.26 -9.02 10.54
C VAL A 91 4.25 -10.00 9.96
N ALA A 92 4.23 -10.20 8.64
CA ALA A 92 3.36 -11.19 8.01
C ALA A 92 3.67 -12.63 8.48
N GLU A 93 4.95 -12.99 8.57
CA GLU A 93 5.42 -14.28 9.07
C GLU A 93 4.98 -14.51 10.54
N LYS A 94 5.04 -13.48 11.39
CA LYS A 94 4.51 -13.51 12.78
C LYS A 94 3.02 -13.88 12.83
N TYR A 95 2.24 -13.44 11.84
CA TYR A 95 0.81 -13.70 11.74
C TYR A 95 0.45 -14.93 10.89
N GLY A 96 1.45 -15.63 10.34
CA GLY A 96 1.23 -16.75 9.43
C GLY A 96 0.56 -16.35 8.12
N ILE A 97 0.72 -15.09 7.70
CA ILE A 97 0.19 -14.59 6.43
C ILE A 97 1.21 -14.94 5.32
N PRO A 98 0.84 -15.75 4.33
CA PRO A 98 1.73 -16.11 3.25
C PRO A 98 2.03 -14.90 2.35
N ALA A 99 3.23 -14.90 1.75
CA ALA A 99 3.74 -13.77 0.97
C ALA A 99 2.84 -13.34 -0.20
N CYS A 100 2.09 -14.28 -0.78
CA CYS A 100 1.14 -14.02 -1.85
C CYS A 100 -0.11 -13.24 -1.42
N CYS A 101 -0.31 -13.01 -0.13
CA CYS A 101 -1.38 -12.17 0.42
C CYS A 101 -0.90 -10.76 0.77
N LEU A 102 0.38 -10.46 0.51
CA LEU A 102 1.02 -9.16 0.74
C LEU A 102 1.20 -8.36 -0.56
N SER A 103 0.73 -8.92 -1.68
CA SER A 103 0.83 -8.35 -3.03
C SER A 103 -0.07 -7.14 -3.23
#